data_AF-A0A7R9WML1-F1
#
_entry.id   AF-A0A7R9WML1-F1
#
_cell.length_a   1.000
_cell.length_b   1.000
_cell.length_c   1.000
_cell.angle_alpha   90.00
_cell.angle_beta   90.00
_cell.angle_gamma   90.00
#
_symmetry.space_group_name_H-M   'P 1'
#
loop_
_entity.id
_entity.type
_entity.pdbx_description
1 polymer ?
#
loop_
_entity_poly.entity_id
_entity_poly.type
_entity_poly.pdbx_seq_one_letter_code
_entity_poly.pdbx_strand_id
1 'polypeptide(L)'
;SSALNVLDPLRRQLTTALSPDEQFLLRNALPEAQPLFADPNSENASETSTHQDRNIDTGPNSNHDMDSLLAVIRRFFAIVSKEVSPLVLLLDDLQWTDSASIEVIKAILYDKAEIGTTTGGDSAKAGGILIVGCHRSDEVSDGHILSK
;
A
#
# COMPACT_ATOMS: atom_id res chain seq x y z
N SER A 1 17.31 20.80 6.03
CA SER A 1 17.79 20.20 4.77
C SER A 1 18.24 18.74 4.95
N SER A 2 17.48 17.87 5.62
CA SER A 2 17.93 16.49 5.96
C SER A 2 16.93 15.38 5.60
N ALA A 3 15.66 15.70 5.33
CA ALA A 3 14.63 14.71 5.02
C ALA A 3 14.70 14.19 3.57
N LEU A 4 15.20 15.02 2.63
CA LEU A 4 15.31 14.65 1.21
C LEU A 4 16.29 13.49 0.98
N ASN A 5 17.40 13.43 1.72
CA ASN A 5 18.42 12.37 1.56
C ASN A 5 17.96 10.96 1.99
N VAL A 6 16.94 10.85 2.85
CA VAL A 6 16.42 9.55 3.32
C VAL A 6 15.45 8.93 2.32
N LEU A 7 14.80 9.76 1.50
CA LEU A 7 13.83 9.30 0.52
C LEU A 7 14.48 8.80 -0.77
N ASP A 8 15.71 9.19 -1.07
CA ASP A 8 16.36 8.80 -2.33
C ASP A 8 16.64 7.29 -2.44
N PRO A 9 17.14 6.59 -1.39
CA PRO A 9 17.21 5.13 -1.39
C PRO A 9 15.83 4.49 -1.58
N LEU A 10 14.82 4.98 -0.87
CA LEU A 10 13.45 4.46 -0.94
C LEU A 10 12.86 4.64 -2.34
N ARG A 11 12.98 5.84 -2.92
CA ARG A 11 12.55 6.14 -4.29
C ARG A 11 13.18 5.18 -5.29
N ARG A 12 14.52 5.02 -5.22
CA ARG A 12 15.24 4.10 -6.10
C ARG A 12 14.75 2.66 -5.95
N GLN A 13 14.54 2.19 -4.73
CA GLN A 13 14.02 0.84 -4.48
C GLN A 13 12.59 0.69 -5.01
N LEU A 14 11.71 1.65 -4.78
CA LEU A 14 10.34 1.63 -5.28
C LEU A 14 10.28 1.62 -6.81
N THR A 15 11.04 2.49 -7.48
CA THR A 15 11.07 2.58 -8.95
C THR A 15 11.69 1.32 -9.59
N THR A 16 12.64 0.67 -8.93
CA THR A 16 13.28 -0.54 -9.47
C THR A 16 12.52 -1.83 -9.15
N ALA A 17 11.85 -1.89 -8.00
CA ALA A 17 11.14 -3.09 -7.56
C ALA A 17 9.70 -3.16 -8.08
N LEU A 18 9.06 -2.04 -8.40
CA LEU A 18 7.71 -2.00 -8.97
C LEU A 18 7.75 -1.78 -10.48
N SER A 19 6.98 -2.55 -11.24
CA SER A 19 6.78 -2.36 -12.68
C SER A 19 6.00 -1.08 -12.99
N PRO A 20 6.05 -0.55 -14.23
CA PRO A 20 5.32 0.67 -14.60
C PRO A 20 3.81 0.60 -14.32
N ASP A 21 3.18 -0.56 -14.54
CA ASP A 21 1.75 -0.75 -14.27
C ASP A 21 1.45 -0.75 -12.76
N GLU A 22 2.31 -1.38 -11.94
CA GLU A 22 2.19 -1.34 -10.48
C GLU A 22 2.39 0.09 -9.95
N GLN A 23 3.35 0.83 -10.50
CA GLN A 23 3.56 2.26 -10.17
C GLN A 23 2.35 3.10 -10.55
N PHE A 24 1.75 2.85 -11.72
CA PHE A 24 0.53 3.53 -12.16
C PHE A 24 -0.65 3.24 -11.23
N LEU A 25 -0.89 1.97 -10.89
CA LEU A 25 -1.94 1.58 -9.95
C LEU A 25 -1.78 2.27 -8.59
N LEU A 26 -0.55 2.27 -8.04
CA LEU A 26 -0.28 2.89 -6.75
C LEU A 26 -0.47 4.42 -6.79
N ARG A 27 -0.07 5.08 -7.87
CA ARG A 27 -0.24 6.54 -8.05
C ARG A 27 -1.70 6.95 -8.20
N ASN A 28 -2.54 6.09 -8.74
CA ASN A 28 -3.98 6.34 -8.84
C ASN A 28 -4.69 6.09 -7.51
N ALA A 29 -4.28 5.05 -6.77
CA ALA A 29 -4.86 4.73 -5.46
C ALA A 29 -4.38 5.68 -4.35
N LEU A 30 -3.14 6.15 -4.43
CA LEU A 30 -2.49 7.06 -3.46
C LEU A 30 -1.83 8.23 -4.23
N PRO A 31 -2.59 9.27 -4.59
CA PRO A 31 -2.04 10.44 -5.28
C PRO A 31 -0.87 11.10 -4.53
N GLU A 32 -0.86 11.01 -3.21
CA GLU A 32 0.20 11.52 -2.33
C GLU A 32 1.53 10.77 -2.51
N ALA A 33 1.51 9.55 -3.08
CA ALA A 33 2.70 8.78 -3.39
C ALA A 33 3.39 9.24 -4.67
N GLN A 34 2.78 10.12 -5.48
CA GLN A 34 3.38 10.59 -6.75
C GLN A 34 4.82 11.13 -6.62
N PRO A 35 5.19 11.91 -5.58
CA PRO A 35 6.56 12.40 -5.41
C PRO A 35 7.60 11.29 -5.14
N LEU A 36 7.17 10.05 -4.87
CA LEU A 36 8.06 8.89 -4.73
C LEU A 36 8.51 8.32 -6.09
N PHE A 37 7.80 8.67 -7.17
CA PHE A 37 8.05 8.18 -8.52
C PHE A 37 8.48 9.27 -9.50
N ALA A 38 8.48 10.53 -9.08
CA ALA A 38 8.95 11.64 -9.90
C ALA A 38 10.47 11.60 -10.04
N ASP A 39 10.98 11.84 -11.25
CA ASP A 39 12.41 12.02 -11.48
C ASP A 39 12.85 13.37 -10.88
N PRO A 40 13.77 13.38 -9.89
CA PRO A 40 14.22 14.61 -9.24
C PRO A 40 14.97 15.56 -10.20
N ASN A 41 15.40 15.09 -11.38
CA ASN A 41 16.05 15.93 -12.39
C ASN A 41 15.08 16.43 -13.48
N SER A 42 13.79 16.06 -13.41
CA SER A 42 12.75 16.51 -14.33
C SER A 42 12.14 17.84 -13.89
N GLU A 43 12.98 18.84 -13.60
CA GLU A 43 12.51 20.24 -13.58
C GLU A 43 12.46 20.71 -15.04
N ASN A 44 11.23 20.83 -15.59
CA ASN A 44 10.87 21.28 -16.97
C ASN A 44 10.34 20.19 -17.92
N ALA A 45 9.37 19.40 -17.48
CA ALA A 45 8.42 18.78 -18.42
C ALA A 45 7.01 19.29 -18.12
N SER A 46 6.74 20.54 -18.50
CA SER A 46 5.36 20.96 -18.77
C SER A 46 4.79 20.05 -19.85
N GLU A 47 3.68 19.41 -19.50
CA GLU A 47 2.53 19.12 -20.35
C GLU A 47 2.80 19.07 -21.85
N THR A 48 3.08 17.87 -22.38
CA THR A 48 2.50 17.38 -23.63
C THR A 48 3.01 15.98 -23.93
N SER A 49 2.12 14.99 -23.84
CA SER A 49 1.89 14.03 -24.95
C SER A 49 0.87 12.97 -24.51
N THR A 50 -0.34 13.12 -25.05
CA THR A 50 -1.06 12.06 -25.75
C THR A 50 -0.72 10.62 -25.38
N HIS A 51 -1.46 10.07 -24.42
CA HIS A 51 -1.82 8.66 -24.46
C HIS A 51 -3.33 8.56 -24.36
N GLN A 52 -3.92 8.51 -25.56
CA GLN A 52 -4.94 7.56 -25.97
C GLN A 52 -5.93 7.16 -24.87
N ASP A 53 -7.18 7.61 -25.03
CA ASP A 53 -8.38 7.01 -24.43
C ASP A 53 -8.30 5.48 -24.58
N ARG A 54 -7.66 4.82 -23.61
CA ARG A 54 -8.00 3.45 -23.29
C ARG A 54 -9.34 3.61 -22.63
N ASN A 55 -10.37 3.43 -23.46
CA ASN A 55 -11.70 3.08 -23.03
C ASN A 55 -11.51 1.99 -21.97
N ILE A 56 -11.56 2.38 -20.69
CA ILE A 56 -11.60 1.43 -19.59
C ILE A 56 -12.96 0.81 -19.77
N ASP A 57 -12.95 -0.36 -20.42
CA ASP A 57 -14.08 -1.26 -20.47
C ASP A 57 -14.41 -1.58 -19.01
N THR A 58 -15.31 -0.79 -18.42
CA THR A 58 -15.90 -1.01 -17.10
C THR A 58 -16.91 -2.16 -17.21
N GLY A 59 -16.48 -3.28 -17.81
CA GLY A 59 -17.11 -4.58 -17.76
C GLY A 59 -16.66 -5.34 -16.51
N PRO A 60 -17.47 -6.29 -16.02
CA PRO A 60 -17.43 -6.75 -14.64
C PRO A 60 -16.30 -7.77 -14.42
N ASN A 61 -15.08 -7.29 -14.19
CA ASN A 61 -13.98 -8.10 -13.61
C ASN A 61 -13.29 -7.35 -12.45
N SER A 62 -14.06 -6.57 -11.68
CA SER A 62 -13.62 -5.75 -10.54
C SER A 62 -12.76 -6.47 -9.49
N ASN A 63 -12.87 -7.80 -9.40
CA ASN A 63 -12.12 -8.59 -8.43
C ASN A 63 -10.63 -8.69 -8.78
N HIS A 64 -10.29 -8.76 -10.08
CA HIS A 64 -8.90 -8.88 -10.52
C HIS A 64 -8.11 -7.58 -10.27
N ASP A 65 -8.77 -6.44 -10.44
CA ASP A 65 -8.17 -5.12 -10.22
C ASP A 65 -7.92 -4.86 -8.73
N MET A 66 -8.85 -5.27 -7.87
CA MET A 66 -8.68 -5.18 -6.42
C MET A 66 -7.57 -6.10 -5.92
N ASP A 67 -7.53 -7.35 -6.36
CA ASP A 67 -6.45 -8.29 -6.00
C ASP A 67 -5.08 -7.77 -6.45
N SER A 68 -5.01 -7.17 -7.63
CA SER A 68 -3.79 -6.55 -8.16
C SER A 68 -3.36 -5.35 -7.30
N LEU A 69 -4.30 -4.47 -6.94
CA LEU A 69 -4.02 -3.32 -6.08
C LEU A 69 -3.52 -3.77 -4.68
N LEU A 70 -4.17 -4.75 -4.06
CA LEU A 70 -3.76 -5.27 -2.75
C LEU A 70 -2.35 -5.88 -2.80
N ALA A 71 -2.00 -6.59 -3.88
CA ALA A 71 -0.66 -7.12 -4.09
C ALA A 71 0.39 -5.99 -4.20
N VAL A 72 0.06 -4.91 -4.92
CA VAL A 72 0.92 -3.72 -5.05
C VAL A 72 1.10 -3.00 -3.72
N ILE A 73 0.02 -2.78 -2.95
CA ILE A 73 0.08 -2.16 -1.62
C ILE A 73 0.97 -2.99 -0.70
N ARG A 74 0.81 -4.31 -0.68
CA ARG A 74 1.66 -5.17 0.13
C ARG A 74 3.14 -5.04 -0.24
N ARG A 75 3.45 -5.08 -1.53
CA ARG A 75 4.83 -4.97 -2.03
C ARG A 75 5.43 -3.60 -1.71
N PHE A 76 4.64 -2.54 -1.82
CA PHE A 76 5.02 -1.20 -1.39
C PHE A 76 5.41 -1.18 0.09
N PHE A 77 4.55 -1.66 0.99
CA PHE A 77 4.85 -1.69 2.43
C PHE A 77 6.02 -2.61 2.80
N ALA A 78 6.22 -3.72 2.08
CA ALA A 78 7.40 -4.57 2.25
C ALA A 78 8.70 -3.83 1.89
N ILE A 79 8.69 -3.00 0.84
CA ILE A 79 9.85 -2.16 0.48
C ILE A 79 10.05 -1.06 1.53
N VAL A 80 8.98 -0.33 1.90
CA VAL A 80 9.06 0.75 2.89
C VAL A 80 9.58 0.25 4.24
N SER A 81 9.04 -0.87 4.73
CA SER A 81 9.41 -1.44 6.03
C SER A 81 10.85 -1.96 6.09
N LYS A 82 11.45 -2.29 4.93
CA LYS A 82 12.87 -2.66 4.83
C LYS A 82 13.79 -1.44 4.89
N GLU A 83 13.41 -0.35 4.20
CA GLU A 83 14.24 0.86 4.11
C GLU A 83 14.08 1.78 5.33
N VAL A 84 12.90 1.81 5.95
CA VAL A 84 12.53 2.73 7.05
C VAL A 84 12.26 1.97 8.36
N SER A 85 12.82 0.76 8.51
CA SER A 85 12.54 -0.13 9.63
C SER A 85 12.95 0.44 11.01
N PRO A 86 12.14 0.28 12.07
CA PRO A 86 10.79 -0.32 12.09
C PRO A 86 9.68 0.68 11.72
N LEU A 87 8.68 0.23 10.97
CA LEU A 87 7.50 1.00 10.61
C LEU A 87 6.36 0.77 11.62
N VAL A 88 5.80 1.85 12.14
CA VAL A 88 4.60 1.81 12.99
C VAL A 88 3.46 2.55 12.29
N LEU A 89 2.35 1.85 12.06
CA LEU A 89 1.11 2.40 11.50
C LEU A 89 0.10 2.56 12.64
N LEU A 90 -0.24 3.81 12.96
CA LEU A 90 -1.28 4.15 13.92
C LEU A 90 -2.58 4.39 13.16
N LEU A 91 -3.60 3.61 13.47
CA LEU A 91 -4.94 3.71 12.88
C LEU A 91 -5.89 4.24 13.94
N ASP A 92 -6.37 5.47 13.76
CA ASP A 92 -7.37 6.07 14.65
C ASP A 92 -8.79 5.71 14.21
N ASP A 93 -9.74 5.78 15.14
CA ASP A 93 -11.16 5.51 14.94
C ASP A 93 -11.46 4.21 14.14
N LEU A 94 -10.82 3.10 14.55
CA LEU A 94 -10.98 1.80 13.88
C LEU A 94 -12.45 1.34 13.86
N GLN A 95 -13.29 1.81 14.78
CA GLN A 95 -14.73 1.54 14.80
C GLN A 95 -15.48 2.02 13.54
N TRP A 96 -14.91 2.96 12.77
CA TRP A 96 -15.51 3.46 11.52
C TRP A 96 -14.87 2.89 10.26
N THR A 97 -13.93 1.96 10.42
CA THR A 97 -13.25 1.33 9.29
C THR A 97 -14.20 0.40 8.56
N ASP A 98 -14.29 0.56 7.24
CA ASP A 98 -15.11 -0.30 6.39
C ASP A 98 -14.42 -1.64 6.07
N SER A 99 -15.18 -2.57 5.51
CA SER A 99 -14.64 -3.90 5.18
C SER A 99 -13.49 -3.84 4.17
N ALA A 100 -13.51 -2.89 3.23
CA ALA A 100 -12.46 -2.75 2.23
C ALA A 100 -11.14 -2.31 2.88
N SER A 101 -11.18 -1.33 3.79
CA SER A 101 -10.00 -0.88 4.55
C SER A 101 -9.41 -1.99 5.42
N ILE A 102 -10.26 -2.83 6.02
CA ILE A 102 -9.79 -4.02 6.76
C ILE A 102 -9.05 -5.00 5.84
N GLU A 103 -9.52 -5.21 4.61
CA GLU A 103 -8.80 -6.06 3.64
C GLU A 103 -7.45 -5.46 3.22
N VAL A 104 -7.33 -4.13 3.12
CA VAL A 104 -6.04 -3.46 2.92
C VAL A 104 -5.11 -3.69 4.11
N ILE A 105 -5.59 -3.51 5.34
CA ILE A 105 -4.81 -3.75 6.56
C ILE A 105 -4.32 -5.21 6.62
N LYS A 106 -5.18 -6.16 6.29
CA LYS A 106 -4.82 -7.58 6.19
C LYS A 106 -3.77 -7.81 5.10
N ALA A 107 -3.91 -7.19 3.93
CA ALA A 107 -2.94 -7.33 2.85
C ALA A 107 -1.56 -6.79 3.24
N ILE A 108 -1.49 -5.75 4.07
CA ILE A 108 -0.22 -5.22 4.61
C ILE A 108 0.40 -6.19 5.62
N LEU A 109 -0.42 -6.82 6.48
CA LEU A 109 0.06 -7.70 7.54
C LEU A 109 0.43 -9.11 7.06
N TYR A 110 -0.33 -9.67 6.11
CA TYR A 110 -0.24 -11.07 5.74
C TYR A 110 0.36 -11.25 4.35
N ASP A 111 1.35 -12.13 4.25
CA ASP A 111 1.77 -12.66 2.96
C ASP A 111 0.72 -13.70 2.50
N LYS A 112 0.03 -13.50 1.35
CA LYS A 112 -0.84 -14.53 0.73
C LYS A 112 -0.13 -15.89 0.55
N ALA A 113 1.20 -15.97 0.56
CA ALA A 113 1.96 -17.22 0.58
C ALA A 113 1.80 -18.04 1.87
N GLU A 114 1.39 -17.43 2.99
CA GLU A 114 1.22 -18.14 4.29
C GLU A 114 -0.17 -18.75 4.50
N ILE A 115 -1.19 -18.38 3.71
CA ILE A 115 -2.58 -18.82 3.97
C ILE A 115 -2.85 -20.27 3.52
N GLY A 116 -1.86 -20.99 2.95
CA GLY A 116 -2.07 -22.33 2.39
C GLY A 116 -0.95 -23.37 2.50
N THR A 117 0.25 -23.05 2.96
CA THR A 117 1.36 -24.03 2.94
C THR A 117 2.23 -23.98 4.21
N THR A 118 1.99 -24.92 5.12
CA THR A 118 2.91 -25.32 6.19
C THR A 118 4.08 -26.15 5.63
N THR A 119 4.88 -25.58 4.74
CA THR A 119 6.14 -26.23 4.31
C THR A 119 7.24 -25.20 4.12
N GLY A 120 8.02 -25.00 5.19
CA GLY A 120 9.47 -24.73 5.24
C GLY A 120 10.19 -24.20 4.00
N GLY A 121 9.74 -23.06 3.46
CA GLY A 121 10.55 -22.23 2.57
C GLY A 121 10.56 -20.82 3.15
N ASP A 122 11.73 -20.20 3.22
CA ASP A 122 11.96 -18.84 3.70
C ASP A 122 11.13 -17.81 2.90
N SER A 123 9.83 -17.73 3.19
CA SER A 123 8.95 -16.68 2.72
C SER A 123 9.27 -15.43 3.53
N ALA A 124 9.52 -14.34 2.81
CA ALA A 124 9.83 -13.05 3.37
C ALA A 124 8.67 -12.59 4.26
N LYS A 125 8.76 -12.88 5.57
CA LYS A 125 7.94 -12.19 6.57
C LYS A 125 8.03 -10.71 6.26
N ALA A 126 6.90 -10.02 6.19
CA ALA A 126 6.82 -8.58 6.28
C ALA A 126 7.27 -8.16 7.69
N GLY A 127 8.55 -8.39 7.99
CA GLY A 127 9.19 -8.03 9.23
C GLY A 127 9.31 -6.52 9.28
N GLY A 128 9.09 -5.95 10.46
CA GLY A 128 9.30 -4.52 10.69
C GLY A 128 8.08 -3.64 10.42
N ILE A 129 6.86 -4.18 10.39
CA ILE A 129 5.62 -3.40 10.50
C ILE A 129 4.88 -3.76 11.79
N LEU A 130 4.53 -2.75 12.58
CA LEU A 130 3.59 -2.84 13.69
C LEU A 130 2.36 -1.98 13.37
N ILE A 131 1.17 -2.57 13.43
CA ILE A 131 -0.09 -1.84 13.31
C ILE A 131 -0.71 -1.70 14.69
N VAL A 132 -1.03 -0.47 15.09
CA VAL A 132 -1.70 -0.14 16.35
C VAL A 132 -3.03 0.51 16.01
N GLY A 133 -4.13 -0.17 16.32
CA GLY A 133 -5.48 0.36 16.16
C GLY A 133 -6.02 0.94 17.45
N CYS A 134 -6.57 2.15 17.39
CA CYS A 134 -7.32 2.79 18.45
C CYS A 134 -8.81 2.72 18.14
N HIS A 135 -9.65 2.52 19.15
CA HIS A 135 -11.09 2.65 19.02
C HIS A 135 -11.70 3.24 20.28
N ARG A 136 -12.89 3.81 20.14
CA ARG A 136 -13.70 4.34 21.25
C ARG A 136 -14.83 3.37 21.57
N SER A 137 -14.83 2.85 22.80
CA SER A 137 -15.80 1.83 23.23
C SER A 137 -17.23 2.36 23.37
N ASP A 138 -17.40 3.67 23.53
CA ASP A 138 -18.69 4.36 23.65
C ASP A 138 -19.33 4.73 22.30
N GLU A 139 -18.62 4.50 21.20
CA GLU A 139 -19.12 4.74 19.83
C GLU A 139 -19.48 3.44 19.08
N VAL A 140 -19.49 2.30 19.78
CA VAL A 140 -19.84 0.98 19.24
C VAL A 140 -21.03 0.39 19.99
N SER A 141 -21.88 -0.38 19.31
CA SER A 141 -22.99 -1.08 19.97
C SER A 141 -22.48 -2.23 20.82
N ASP A 142 -23.25 -2.62 21.86
CA ASP A 142 -22.87 -3.70 22.79
C ASP A 142 -22.58 -5.05 22.09
N GLY A 143 -23.08 -5.26 20.87
CA GLY A 143 -22.83 -6.45 20.05
C GLY A 143 -21.67 -6.33 19.05
N HIS A 144 -20.94 -5.21 19.03
CA HIS A 144 -19.84 -4.99 18.10
C HIS A 144 -18.59 -5.78 18.52
N ILE A 145 -17.76 -6.25 17.56
CA ILE A 145 -16.53 -7.03 17.88
C ILE A 145 -15.51 -6.26 18.72
N LEU A 146 -15.63 -4.93 18.75
CA LEU A 146 -14.78 -4.03 19.54
C LEU A 146 -15.46 -3.56 20.85
N SER A 147 -16.70 -3.98 21.15
CA SER A 147 -17.26 -3.76 22.48
C SER A 147 -16.53 -4.65 23.50
N LYS A 148 -16.27 -4.11 24.70
CA LYS A 148 -15.61 -4.83 25.79
C LYS A 148 -16.61 -5.50 26.72
#